data_AF-A0A075HZK0-F1
#
_entry.id   AF-A0A075HZK0-F1
#
_cell.length_a   1.000
_cell.length_b   1.000
_cell.length_c   1.000
_cell.angle_alpha   90.00
_cell.angle_beta   90.00
_cell.angle_gamma   90.00
#
_symmetry.space_group_name_H-M   'P 1'
#
loop_
_entity.id
_entity.type
_entity.pdbx_description
1 polymer ?
#
loop_
_entity_poly.entity_id
_entity_poly.type
_entity_poly.pdbx_seq_one_letter_code
_entity_poly.pdbx_strand_id
1 'polypeptide(L)' 'SHIGVGWVSILSNETLRNVLHIPDHVVPIAYLCLGHVSKFESKPDLEKSGWLPRLKLDDVIYHEEWLQEEPKIILSD' A
#
# COMPACT_ATOMS: atom_id res chain seq x y z
N SER A 1 -17.94 -1.12 15.91
CA SER A 1 -17.99 -0.39 14.61
C SER A 1 -16.63 -0.53 13.95
N HIS A 2 -16.57 -1.15 12.77
CA HIS A 2 -15.31 -1.25 12.02
C HIS A 2 -15.17 -0.02 11.12
N ILE A 3 -14.01 0.63 11.16
CA ILE A 3 -13.65 1.73 10.24
C ILE A 3 -12.59 1.19 9.28
N GLY A 4 -12.90 1.20 7.98
CA GLY A 4 -11.94 0.94 6.93
C GLY A 4 -11.14 2.19 6.59
N VAL A 5 -9.91 1.99 6.12
CA VAL A 5 -9.02 3.05 5.61
C VAL A 5 -8.42 2.61 4.29
N GLY A 6 -8.50 3.45 3.27
CA GLY A 6 -7.83 3.26 1.99
C GLY A 6 -6.84 4.38 1.69
N TRP A 7 -5.62 4.04 1.27
CA TRP A 7 -4.62 5.00 0.79
C TRP A 7 -4.71 5.15 -0.73
N VAL A 8 -4.88 6.38 -1.20
CA VAL A 8 -4.74 6.75 -2.62
C VAL A 8 -3.41 7.48 -2.85
N SER A 9 -2.55 6.92 -3.71
CA SER A 9 -1.23 7.48 -4.05
C SER A 9 -1.08 7.86 -5.53
N ILE A 10 -2.00 7.44 -6.40
CA ILE A 10 -2.03 7.81 -7.83
C ILE A 10 -2.85 9.10 -7.97
N LEU A 11 -2.25 10.23 -7.62
CA LEU A 11 -2.85 11.57 -7.70
C LEU A 11 -1.77 12.66 -7.79
N SER A 12 -2.16 13.87 -8.21
CA SER A 12 -1.27 15.02 -8.23
C SER A 12 -1.23 15.74 -6.88
N ASN A 13 -0.04 15.83 -6.29
CA ASN A 13 0.18 16.62 -5.08
C ASN A 13 -0.09 18.11 -5.29
N GLU A 14 0.17 18.64 -6.49
CA GLU A 14 -0.14 20.03 -6.84
C GLU A 14 -1.65 20.26 -6.81
N THR A 15 -2.42 19.38 -7.45
CA THR A 15 -3.88 19.45 -7.44
C THR A 15 -4.42 19.35 -6.02
N LEU A 16 -3.88 18.44 -5.19
CA LEU A 16 -4.30 18.29 -3.81
C LEU A 16 -4.03 19.56 -2.99
N ARG A 17 -2.85 20.19 -3.15
CA ARG A 17 -2.54 21.47 -2.50
C ARG A 17 -3.53 22.55 -2.90
N ASN A 18 -3.79 22.70 -4.19
CA ASN A 18 -4.66 23.75 -4.72
C ASN A 18 -6.10 23.58 -4.20
N VAL A 19 -6.63 22.36 -4.21
CA VAL A 19 -8.01 22.08 -3.78
C VAL A 19 -8.19 22.29 -2.27
N LEU A 20 -7.20 21.89 -1.47
CA LEU A 20 -7.28 21.94 0.00
C LEU A 20 -6.61 23.19 0.60
N HIS A 21 -6.11 24.10 -0.24
CA HIS A 21 -5.36 25.29 0.16
C HIS A 21 -4.20 24.98 1.12
N ILE A 22 -3.42 23.94 0.80
CA ILE A 22 -2.28 23.51 1.62
C ILE A 22 -1.10 24.48 1.38
N PRO A 23 -0.49 25.05 2.43
CA PRO A 23 0.68 25.92 2.29
C PRO A 23 1.90 25.22 1.68
N ASP A 24 2.74 25.97 0.98
CA ASP A 24 3.91 25.44 0.26
C ASP A 24 4.88 24.64 1.14
N HIS A 25 5.02 25.02 2.41
CA HIS A 25 5.92 24.37 3.36
C HIS A 25 5.35 23.06 3.94
N VAL A 26 4.10 22.70 3.64
CA VAL A 26 3.45 21.48 4.12
C VAL A 26 3.43 20.45 2.99
N VAL A 27 3.97 19.25 3.21
CA VAL A 27 4.02 18.20 2.18
C VAL A 27 2.93 17.15 2.44
N PRO A 28 1.98 16.95 1.51
CA PRO A 28 1.04 15.84 1.61
C PRO A 28 1.76 14.49 1.48
N ILE A 29 1.55 13.59 2.43
CA ILE A 29 2.14 12.24 2.45
C ILE A 29 1.14 11.17 2.01
N ALA A 30 -0.11 11.28 2.45
CA ALA A 30 -1.16 10.33 2.14
C ALA A 30 -2.52 11.01 2.01
N TYR A 31 -3.32 10.55 1.05
CA TYR A 31 -4.74 10.84 0.95
C TYR A 31 -5.52 9.60 1.40
N LEU A 32 -6.29 9.73 2.48
CA LEU A 32 -6.95 8.62 3.15
C LEU A 32 -8.47 8.72 3.03
N CYS A 33 -9.11 7.65 2.57
CA CYS A 33 -10.56 7.50 2.56
C CYS A 33 -10.99 6.67 3.79
N LEU A 34 -11.95 7.18 4.58
CA LEU A 34 -12.44 6.53 5.78
C LEU A 34 -13.95 6.24 5.67
N GLY A 35 -14.39 5.13 6.25
CA GLY A 35 -15.82 4.80 6.30
C GLY A 35 -16.13 3.55 7.13
N HIS A 36 -17.39 3.40 7.52
CA HIS A 36 -17.86 2.17 8.17
C HIS A 36 -17.85 1.00 7.19
N VAL A 37 -17.36 -0.15 7.63
CA VAL A 37 -17.32 -1.37 6.81
C VAL A 37 -18.03 -2.52 7.52
N SER A 38 -18.65 -3.40 6.73
CA SER A 38 -19.32 -4.60 7.22
C SER A 38 -18.33 -5.72 7.56
N LYS A 39 -17.19 -5.78 6.86
CA LYS A 39 -16.14 -6.78 7.06
C LYS A 39 -14.78 -6.28 6.58
N PHE A 40 -13.72 -6.94 7.05
CA PHE A 40 -12.39 -6.87 6.45
C PHE A 40 -12.12 -8.16 5.69
N GLU A 41 -11.40 -8.05 4.58
CA GLU A 41 -11.03 -9.19 3.77
C GLU A 41 -9.86 -9.96 4.38
N SER A 42 -9.86 -11.30 4.25
CA SER A 42 -8.82 -12.18 4.79
C SER A 42 -7.50 -12.13 4.02
N LYS A 43 -7.51 -11.57 2.81
CA LYS A 43 -6.36 -11.42 1.91
C LYS A 43 -6.45 -10.07 1.17
N PRO A 44 -5.32 -9.48 0.77
CA PRO A 44 -5.30 -8.28 -0.05
C PRO A 44 -6.07 -8.47 -1.36
N ASP A 45 -6.81 -7.45 -1.80
CA ASP A 45 -7.63 -7.55 -3.01
C ASP A 45 -6.78 -7.74 -4.27
N LEU A 46 -5.61 -7.09 -4.36
CA LEU A 46 -4.67 -7.28 -5.48
C LEU A 46 -4.14 -8.71 -5.57
N GLU A 47 -3.92 -9.38 -4.43
CA GLU A 47 -3.55 -10.81 -4.42
C GLU A 47 -4.70 -11.66 -4.97
N LYS A 48 -5.93 -11.41 -4.52
CA LYS A 48 -7.11 -12.15 -4.99
C LYS A 48 -7.40 -11.94 -6.47
N SER A 49 -7.10 -10.76 -7.01
CA SER A 49 -7.23 -10.45 -8.43
C SER A 49 -6.08 -10.99 -9.28
N GLY A 50 -5.10 -11.67 -8.69
CA GLY A 50 -3.95 -12.24 -9.40
C GLY A 50 -2.93 -11.19 -9.85
N TRP A 51 -2.95 -9.98 -9.30
CA TRP A 51 -2.03 -8.91 -9.68
C TRP A 51 -0.61 -9.17 -9.16
N LEU A 52 -0.47 -9.48 -7.88
CA LEU A 52 0.80 -9.80 -7.24
C LEU A 52 0.56 -10.66 -6.00
N PRO A 53 1.18 -11.85 -5.87
CA PRO A 53 1.10 -12.63 -4.65
C PRO A 53 1.96 -11.98 -3.55
N ARG A 54 1.65 -12.31 -2.29
CA ARG A 54 2.46 -11.89 -1.15
C ARG A 54 3.82 -12.60 -1.18
N LEU A 55 4.91 -11.85 -1.05
CA LEU A 55 6.27 -12.40 -0.89
C LEU A 55 6.37 -13.22 0.41
N LYS A 56 7.19 -14.27 0.41
CA LYS A 56 7.52 -14.99 1.65
C LYS A 56 8.40 -14.11 2.53
N LEU A 57 8.22 -14.24 3.84
CA LEU A 57 8.97 -13.44 4.81
C LEU A 57 10.49 -13.72 4.72
N ASP A 58 10.85 -14.99 4.54
CA ASP A 58 12.26 -15.42 4.46
C ASP A 58 12.96 -14.87 3.20
N ASP A 59 12.21 -14.46 2.17
CA ASP A 59 12.78 -13.87 0.95
C ASP A 59 13.11 -12.37 1.11
N VAL A 60 12.68 -11.73 2.21
CA VAL A 60 12.88 -10.30 2.47
C VAL A 60 13.65 -10.02 3.77
N ILE A 61 14.18 -11.07 4.42
CA ILE A 61 15.02 -10.96 5.61
C ILE A 61 16.41 -11.50 5.26
N TYR A 62 17.44 -10.68 5.53
CA TYR A 62 18.83 -11.07 5.40
C TYR A 62 19.55 -10.94 6.74
N HIS A 63 20.51 -11.83 6.98
CA HIS A 63 21.35 -11.83 8.18
C HIS A 63 22.79 -11.52 7.79
N GLU A 64 23.47 -10.69 8.58
CA GLU A 64 24.86 -10.25 8.44
C GLU A 64 25.20 -9.44 7.17
N GLU A 65 24.67 -9.83 6.01
CA GLU A 65 25.02 -9.25 4.71
C GLU A 65 23.77 -9.02 3.84
N TRP A 66 23.82 -7.99 2.99
CA TRP A 66 22.80 -7.76 1.97
C TRP A 66 23.04 -8.66 0.76
N LEU A 67 22.13 -9.59 0.47
CA LEU A 67 22.19 -10.39 -0.75
C LEU A 67 21.50 -9.63 -1.89
N GLN A 68 22.16 -9.51 -3.04
CA GLN A 68 21.59 -8.87 -4.24
C GLN A 68 20.61 -9.78 -5.01
N GLU A 69 20.13 -10.86 -4.40
CA GLU A 69 19.17 -11.76 -5.05
C GLU A 69 17.76 -11.18 -4.94
N GLU A 70 17.08 -11.02 -6.08
CA GLU A 70 15.69 -10.57 -6.08
C GLU A 70 14.77 -11.60 -5.39
N PRO A 71 13.81 -11.16 -4.55
CA PRO A 71 12.84 -12.05 -3.94
C PRO A 71 12.06 -12.84 -4.99
N LYS A 72 11.94 -14.15 -4.81
CA LYS A 72 11.22 -15.00 -5.77
C LYS A 72 9.71 -14.81 -5.63
N ILE A 73 9.06 -14.29 -6.67
CA ILE A 73 7.60 -14.27 -6.75
C ILE A 73 7.13 -15.69 -7.01
N ILE A 74 6.66 -16.38 -5.98
CA ILE A 74 6.06 -17.71 -6.11
C ILE A 74 4.59 -17.50 -6.49
N LEU A 75 4.27 -17.77 -7.74
CA LEU A 75 2.89 -17.91 -8.17
C LEU A 75 2.32 -19.17 -7.53
N SER A 76 1.22 -19.05 -6.81
CA SER A 76 0.46 -20.22 -6.37
C SER A 76 -0.20 -20.86 -7.60
N ASP A 77 0.01 -22.18 -7.78
CA ASP A 77 -0.68 -23.00 -8.78
C ASP A 77 -2.22 -22.91 -8.66
#